data_AF-A0AAU9NME4-F1
#
_entry.id   AF-A0AAU9NME4-F1
#
_cell.length_a   1.000
_cell.length_b   1.000
_cell.length_c   1.000
_cell.angle_alpha   90.00
_cell.angle_beta   90.00
_cell.angle_gamma   90.00
#
_symmetry.space_group_name_H-M   'P 1'
#
loop_
_entity.id
_entity.type
_entity.pdbx_description
1 polymer ?
#
loop_
_entity_poly.entity_id
_entity_poly.type
_entity_poly.pdbx_seq_one_letter_code
_entity_poly.pdbx_strand_id
1 'polypeptide(L)'
;MWPPCDKTGKKKGYFVGTSEHKKVHKKFRLNAVQKICRWMYDADIAFNVVKYDSFGPALEAVALHGCGEYLFKLFDHFIKDSASLAGRFVEEKYPHIYWTPCAAHCIDLMLEDIFKLPHLKKTLDRAIAVNSYIYNRTLLLNMMRDFTGQRDMVRPANTRFATAFITLNCFRNHKKNLKKMFASEAWNKSKFPGEAGGGGSQTVKTIFSPNFWTNIDIAVKVAMARARERIASSFNNKEDKCKQNFEIIDKRWNCQVHQDLHAAGNYLNPGLYYNNPSVEDDSEVITGLMACIHKLSLSKEDELKIHTELPIYRGAQGIFGIPMAKRMRSMLSPAEWWMQDGSSAPTLKKFAIKVLSLTCSSSGCERNWRVFEQLHSKKETDLNDKN
;
A
#
# COMPACT_ATOMS: atom_id res chain seq x y z
N MET A 1 -37.40 11.15 8.82
CA MET A 1 -38.18 11.69 7.68
C MET A 1 -37.44 12.94 7.19
N TRP A 2 -36.84 12.90 6.01
CA TRP A 2 -36.15 14.06 5.41
C TRP A 2 -37.17 14.99 4.73
N PRO A 3 -36.99 16.32 4.76
CA PRO A 3 -37.83 17.21 3.97
C PRO A 3 -37.47 17.11 2.47
N PRO A 4 -38.45 17.23 1.56
CA PRO A 4 -38.20 17.15 0.12
C PRO A 4 -37.37 18.35 -0.37
N CYS A 5 -36.50 18.08 -1.35
CA CYS A 5 -35.71 19.09 -2.03
C CYS A 5 -36.63 19.92 -2.95
N ASP A 6 -36.70 21.23 -2.69
CA ASP A 6 -37.32 22.23 -3.57
C ASP A 6 -36.61 22.24 -4.94
N LYS A 7 -37.42 22.28 -6.03
CA LYS A 7 -37.01 22.30 -7.44
C LYS A 7 -36.53 23.67 -7.95
N THR A 8 -36.23 24.62 -7.07
CA THR A 8 -35.62 25.90 -7.43
C THR A 8 -34.21 25.95 -6.88
N GLY A 9 -33.20 25.98 -7.76
CA GLY A 9 -31.77 25.87 -7.43
C GLY A 9 -31.17 27.03 -6.61
N LYS A 10 -31.79 27.44 -5.50
CA LYS A 10 -31.23 28.39 -4.54
C LYS A 10 -31.12 27.72 -3.16
N LYS A 11 -29.95 27.13 -2.89
CA LYS A 11 -29.58 26.73 -1.53
C LYS A 11 -29.50 27.98 -0.64
N LYS A 12 -30.41 28.08 0.33
CA LYS A 12 -30.23 28.97 1.49
C LYS A 12 -28.90 28.63 2.19
N GLY A 13 -27.95 29.55 2.12
CA GLY A 13 -27.00 29.85 3.19
C GLY A 13 -26.15 28.72 3.80
N TYR A 14 -25.54 27.84 3.00
CA TYR A 14 -24.45 26.99 3.52
C TYR A 14 -23.23 27.03 2.61
N PHE A 15 -22.09 27.38 3.20
CA PHE A 15 -20.77 27.50 2.59
C PHE A 15 -20.30 26.15 2.03
N VAL A 16 -20.70 25.80 0.81
CA VAL A 16 -20.20 24.61 0.12
C VAL A 16 -18.72 24.81 -0.23
N GLY A 17 -17.84 23.92 0.24
CA GLY A 17 -16.42 23.88 -0.14
C GLY A 17 -15.42 24.41 0.88
N THR A 18 -15.86 25.01 1.99
CA THR A 18 -14.97 25.48 3.07
C THR A 18 -14.38 24.33 3.90
N SER A 19 -13.32 24.61 4.66
CA SER A 19 -12.71 23.67 5.61
C SER A 19 -13.73 23.17 6.65
N GLU A 20 -14.64 24.04 7.06
CA GLU A 20 -15.71 23.77 8.01
C GLU A 20 -16.80 22.87 7.42
N HIS A 21 -17.23 23.13 6.17
CA HIS A 21 -18.11 22.24 5.42
C HIS A 21 -17.53 20.84 5.22
N LYS A 22 -16.22 20.74 4.96
CA LYS A 22 -15.52 19.44 4.87
C LYS A 22 -15.48 18.71 6.22
N LYS A 23 -15.28 19.41 7.34
CA LYS A 23 -15.32 18.83 8.70
C LYS A 23 -16.72 18.31 9.06
N VAL A 24 -17.75 19.11 8.79
CA VAL A 24 -19.16 18.76 9.04
C VAL A 24 -19.57 17.54 8.20
N HIS A 25 -19.25 17.51 6.91
CA HIS A 25 -19.48 16.34 6.06
C HIS A 25 -18.71 15.10 6.50
N LYS A 26 -17.47 15.25 6.99
CA LYS A 26 -16.70 14.12 7.56
C LYS A 26 -17.39 13.54 8.79
N LYS A 27 -17.93 14.38 9.68
CA LYS A 27 -18.69 13.95 10.86
C LYS A 27 -20.00 13.24 10.47
N PHE A 28 -20.74 13.77 9.49
CA PHE A 28 -21.94 13.12 8.99
C PHE A 28 -21.66 11.79 8.29
N ARG A 29 -20.57 11.68 7.53
CA ARG A 29 -20.11 10.42 6.94
C ARG A 29 -19.78 9.39 8.01
N LEU A 30 -19.00 9.77 9.03
CA LEU A 30 -18.66 8.86 10.13
C LEU A 30 -19.91 8.34 10.86
N ASN A 31 -20.89 9.21 11.11
CA ASN A 31 -22.16 8.81 11.73
C ASN A 31 -22.99 7.88 10.83
N ALA A 32 -23.01 8.12 9.52
CA ALA A 32 -23.65 7.22 8.56
C ALA A 32 -22.95 5.85 8.51
N VAL A 33 -21.60 5.83 8.54
CA VAL A 33 -20.79 4.61 8.64
C VAL A 33 -21.17 3.81 9.87
N GLN A 34 -21.17 4.44 11.04
CA GLN A 34 -21.53 3.79 12.30
C GLN A 34 -22.95 3.19 12.25
N LYS A 35 -23.94 3.93 11.75
CA LYS A 35 -25.34 3.47 11.71
C LYS A 35 -25.56 2.30 10.75
N ILE A 36 -24.92 2.32 9.59
CA ILE A 36 -25.07 1.23 8.60
C ILE A 36 -24.31 -0.01 9.06
N CYS A 37 -23.08 0.14 9.59
CA CYS A 37 -22.35 -0.99 10.18
C CYS A 37 -23.13 -1.62 11.34
N ARG A 38 -23.77 -0.80 12.18
CA ARG A 38 -24.63 -1.27 13.27
C ARG A 38 -25.85 -2.03 12.74
N TRP A 39 -26.51 -1.51 11.71
CA TRP A 39 -27.64 -2.18 11.07
C TRP A 39 -27.24 -3.52 10.43
N MET A 40 -26.13 -3.58 9.71
CA MET A 40 -25.62 -4.84 9.13
C MET A 40 -25.37 -5.89 10.22
N TYR A 41 -24.80 -5.47 11.35
CA TYR A 41 -24.61 -6.32 12.52
C TYR A 41 -25.95 -6.77 13.13
N ASP A 42 -26.88 -5.85 13.36
CA ASP A 42 -28.19 -6.15 13.96
C ASP A 42 -29.07 -7.04 13.05
N ALA A 43 -28.82 -7.01 11.74
CA ALA A 43 -29.50 -7.82 10.73
C ALA A 43 -28.79 -9.15 10.41
N ASP A 44 -27.74 -9.52 11.17
CA ASP A 44 -26.87 -10.68 10.91
C ASP A 44 -26.32 -10.74 9.47
N ILE A 45 -26.18 -9.58 8.83
CA ILE A 45 -25.60 -9.44 7.51
C ILE A 45 -24.08 -9.49 7.68
N ALA A 46 -23.48 -10.58 7.22
CA ALA A 46 -22.04 -10.77 7.32
C ALA A 46 -21.26 -9.63 6.65
N PHE A 47 -20.26 -9.07 7.34
CA PHE A 47 -19.50 -7.91 6.85
C PHE A 47 -18.73 -8.17 5.55
N ASN A 48 -18.52 -9.43 5.17
CA ASN A 48 -17.92 -9.81 3.89
C ASN A 48 -18.91 -9.69 2.70
N VAL A 49 -20.20 -9.45 2.92
CA VAL A 49 -21.20 -9.26 1.85
C VAL A 49 -20.83 -8.12 0.91
N VAL A 50 -20.10 -7.11 1.40
CA VAL A 50 -19.63 -5.97 0.59
C VAL A 50 -18.59 -6.37 -0.46
N LYS A 51 -18.08 -7.59 -0.37
CA LYS A 51 -17.13 -8.19 -1.32
C LYS A 51 -17.81 -9.10 -2.34
N TYR A 52 -19.14 -9.25 -2.27
CA TYR A 52 -19.87 -10.08 -3.22
C TYR A 52 -20.11 -9.29 -4.50
N ASP A 53 -19.97 -9.95 -5.65
CA ASP A 53 -20.15 -9.32 -6.97
C ASP A 53 -21.57 -8.76 -7.14
N SER A 54 -22.56 -9.33 -6.44
CA SER A 54 -23.95 -8.87 -6.40
C SER A 54 -24.17 -7.60 -5.57
N PHE A 55 -23.21 -7.20 -4.72
CA PHE A 55 -23.34 -6.02 -3.89
C PHE A 55 -23.30 -4.72 -4.71
N GLY A 56 -22.45 -4.66 -5.74
CA GLY A 56 -22.39 -3.53 -6.68
C GLY A 56 -23.72 -3.28 -7.40
N PRO A 57 -24.30 -4.28 -8.08
CA PRO A 57 -25.63 -4.19 -8.69
C PRO A 57 -26.75 -3.88 -7.70
N ALA A 58 -26.71 -4.44 -6.48
CA ALA A 58 -27.68 -4.10 -5.43
C ALA A 58 -27.59 -2.62 -5.03
N LEU A 59 -26.37 -2.07 -4.93
CA LEU A 59 -26.15 -0.65 -4.66
C LEU A 59 -26.55 0.24 -5.84
N GLU A 60 -26.30 -0.19 -7.08
CA GLU A 60 -26.75 0.52 -8.28
C GLU A 60 -28.28 0.55 -8.36
N ALA A 61 -28.96 -0.55 -8.07
CA ALA A 61 -30.42 -0.60 -8.00
C ALA A 61 -30.98 0.32 -6.91
N VAL A 62 -30.35 0.34 -5.73
CA VAL A 62 -30.70 1.28 -4.64
C VAL A 62 -30.36 2.73 -4.99
N ALA A 63 -29.35 3.00 -5.82
CA ALA A 63 -28.99 4.35 -6.26
C ALA A 63 -29.87 4.86 -7.41
N LEU A 64 -30.30 3.97 -8.30
CA LEU A 64 -31.18 4.27 -9.44
C LEU A 64 -32.64 4.46 -9.00
N HIS A 65 -33.07 3.73 -7.97
CA HIS A 65 -34.47 3.76 -7.50
C HIS A 65 -34.65 4.33 -6.09
N GLY A 66 -33.57 4.54 -5.33
CA GLY A 66 -33.56 5.25 -4.06
C GLY A 66 -33.06 6.68 -4.20
N CYS A 67 -33.30 7.51 -3.19
CA CYS A 67 -33.00 8.94 -3.26
C CYS A 67 -31.49 9.26 -3.25
N GLY A 68 -30.85 9.30 -4.43
CA GLY A 68 -29.78 10.25 -4.77
C GLY A 68 -28.37 9.71 -5.08
N GLU A 69 -27.79 10.20 -6.20
CA GLU A 69 -26.41 10.04 -6.71
C GLU A 69 -25.27 10.31 -5.70
N TYR A 70 -25.54 10.95 -4.57
CA TYR A 70 -24.54 11.17 -3.52
C TYR A 70 -24.17 9.90 -2.75
N LEU A 71 -25.01 8.87 -2.80
CA LEU A 71 -24.79 7.61 -2.09
C LEU A 71 -23.58 6.84 -2.63
N PHE A 72 -23.38 6.76 -3.94
CA PHE A 72 -22.29 5.96 -4.54
C PHE A 72 -20.87 6.44 -4.15
N LYS A 73 -20.64 7.76 -4.20
CA LYS A 73 -19.36 8.37 -3.74
C LYS A 73 -19.21 8.34 -2.22
N LEU A 74 -20.32 8.36 -1.47
CA LEU A 74 -20.29 8.09 -0.03
C LEU A 74 -19.91 6.63 0.22
N PHE A 75 -20.42 5.68 -0.58
CA PHE A 75 -20.31 4.25 -0.36
C PHE A 75 -18.92 3.67 -0.68
N ASP A 76 -18.20 4.14 -1.70
CA ASP A 76 -16.81 3.69 -1.94
C ASP A 76 -15.86 4.12 -0.80
N HIS A 77 -16.02 5.35 -0.31
CA HIS A 77 -15.30 5.81 0.88
C HIS A 77 -15.77 5.08 2.14
N PHE A 78 -17.08 4.81 2.25
CA PHE A 78 -17.70 4.04 3.31
C PHE A 78 -17.18 2.62 3.36
N ILE A 79 -16.93 1.90 2.25
CA ILE A 79 -16.40 0.52 2.29
C ILE A 79 -14.98 0.50 2.86
N LYS A 80 -14.15 1.48 2.47
CA LYS A 80 -12.77 1.62 2.99
C LYS A 80 -12.76 2.01 4.46
N ASP A 81 -13.59 2.98 4.85
CA ASP A 81 -13.71 3.44 6.24
C ASP A 81 -14.44 2.40 7.12
N SER A 82 -15.42 1.67 6.59
CA SER A 82 -16.21 0.67 7.33
C SER A 82 -15.44 -0.61 7.60
N ALA A 83 -14.59 -1.09 6.69
CA ALA A 83 -13.71 -2.22 6.98
C ALA A 83 -12.73 -1.89 8.12
N SER A 84 -12.22 -0.66 8.15
CA SER A 84 -11.38 -0.19 9.26
C SER A 84 -12.17 -0.02 10.56
N LEU A 85 -13.37 0.53 10.50
CA LEU A 85 -14.21 0.74 11.68
C LEU A 85 -14.73 -0.59 12.25
N ALA A 86 -15.19 -1.51 11.40
CA ALA A 86 -15.60 -2.86 11.78
C ALA A 86 -14.44 -3.65 12.38
N GLY A 87 -13.24 -3.52 11.80
CA GLY A 87 -12.02 -4.07 12.38
C GLY A 87 -11.78 -3.62 13.82
N ARG A 88 -11.88 -2.31 14.08
CA ARG A 88 -11.76 -1.74 15.42
C ARG A 88 -12.86 -2.23 16.37
N PHE A 89 -14.11 -2.37 15.90
CA PHE A 89 -15.19 -2.91 16.73
C PHE A 89 -14.97 -4.38 17.11
N VAL A 90 -14.44 -5.19 16.20
CA VAL A 90 -14.07 -6.59 16.50
C VAL A 90 -12.96 -6.63 17.55
N GLU A 91 -11.94 -5.79 17.40
CA GLU A 91 -10.84 -5.66 18.36
C GLU A 91 -11.29 -5.15 19.74
N GLU A 92 -12.28 -4.25 19.78
CA GLU A 92 -12.89 -3.76 21.03
C GLU A 92 -13.72 -4.87 21.72
N LYS A 93 -14.49 -5.64 20.95
CA LYS A 93 -15.32 -6.74 21.48
C LYS A 93 -14.50 -7.96 21.87
N TYR A 94 -13.39 -8.21 21.17
CA TYR A 94 -12.50 -9.36 21.38
C TYR A 94 -11.07 -8.86 21.61
N PRO A 95 -10.70 -8.55 22.86
CA PRO A 95 -9.41 -7.94 23.20
C PRO A 95 -8.18 -8.74 22.75
N HIS A 96 -8.32 -10.04 22.47
CA HIS A 96 -7.24 -10.92 22.03
C HIS A 96 -7.09 -11.01 20.49
N ILE A 97 -7.80 -10.18 19.73
CA ILE A 97 -7.69 -10.08 18.27
C ILE A 97 -6.96 -8.78 17.90
N TYR A 98 -5.99 -8.87 17.00
CA TYR A 98 -5.45 -7.70 16.32
C TYR A 98 -6.22 -7.45 15.02
N TRP A 99 -6.66 -6.21 14.82
CA TRP A 99 -7.01 -5.75 13.49
C TRP A 99 -5.86 -4.92 12.91
N THR A 100 -5.27 -5.41 11.82
CA THR A 100 -4.24 -4.71 11.06
C THR A 100 -4.76 -4.36 9.67
N PRO A 101 -4.55 -3.14 9.17
CA PRO A 101 -4.76 -2.86 7.76
C PRO A 101 -3.67 -3.57 6.93
N CYS A 102 -4.01 -3.90 5.68
CA CYS A 102 -3.07 -4.52 4.76
C CYS A 102 -1.85 -3.60 4.52
N ALA A 103 -0.64 -4.09 4.80
CA ALA A 103 0.61 -3.36 4.61
C ALA A 103 0.82 -2.96 3.15
N ALA A 104 0.46 -3.82 2.19
CA ALA A 104 0.53 -3.48 0.76
C ALA A 104 -0.40 -2.32 0.40
N HIS A 105 -1.60 -2.28 0.99
CA HIS A 105 -2.53 -1.16 0.83
C HIS A 105 -2.01 0.11 1.51
N CYS A 106 -1.44 0.00 2.70
CA CYS A 106 -0.84 1.14 3.40
C CYS A 106 0.31 1.75 2.61
N ILE A 107 1.17 0.91 2.02
CA ILE A 107 2.27 1.36 1.14
C ILE A 107 1.69 2.04 -0.11
N ASP A 108 0.64 1.49 -0.72
CA ASP A 108 0.01 2.11 -1.90
C ASP A 108 -0.56 3.50 -1.57
N LEU A 109 -1.24 3.66 -0.43
CA LEU A 109 -1.74 4.96 0.06
C LEU A 109 -0.62 5.94 0.43
N MET A 110 0.50 5.45 0.97
CA MET A 110 1.69 6.27 1.23
C MET A 110 2.25 6.82 -0.09
N LEU A 111 2.39 5.95 -1.10
CA LEU A 111 2.83 6.35 -2.43
C LEU A 111 1.83 7.33 -3.07
N GLU A 112 0.53 7.11 -2.90
CA GLU A 112 -0.50 8.05 -3.35
C GLU A 112 -0.26 9.47 -2.81
N ASP A 113 -0.09 9.61 -1.49
CA ASP A 113 0.07 10.92 -0.87
C ASP A 113 1.39 11.60 -1.28
N ILE A 114 2.47 10.83 -1.43
CA ILE A 114 3.74 11.33 -2.00
C ILE A 114 3.50 11.87 -3.42
N PHE A 115 2.80 11.12 -4.26
CA PHE A 115 2.50 11.53 -5.64
C PHE A 115 1.42 12.60 -5.76
N LYS A 116 0.73 13.00 -4.67
CA LYS A 116 -0.12 14.19 -4.64
C LYS A 116 0.69 15.49 -4.55
N LEU A 117 1.96 15.44 -4.14
CA LEU A 117 2.81 16.63 -4.12
C LEU A 117 2.95 17.21 -5.54
N PRO A 118 2.69 18.51 -5.76
CA PRO A 118 2.54 19.06 -7.11
C PRO A 118 3.72 18.79 -8.04
N HIS A 119 4.95 18.87 -7.51
CA HIS A 119 6.17 18.66 -8.28
C HIS A 119 6.38 17.18 -8.65
N LEU A 120 5.99 16.23 -7.78
CA LEU A 120 6.08 14.80 -8.06
C LEU A 120 4.94 14.34 -8.97
N LYS A 121 3.71 14.84 -8.76
CA LYS A 121 2.57 14.61 -9.65
C LYS A 121 2.91 15.03 -11.08
N LYS A 122 3.38 16.26 -11.27
CA LYS A 122 3.79 16.78 -12.57
C LYS A 122 4.92 15.97 -13.20
N THR A 123 5.82 15.43 -12.39
CA THR A 123 6.90 14.55 -12.87
C THR A 123 6.35 13.21 -13.35
N LEU A 124 5.41 12.62 -12.61
CA LEU A 124 4.72 11.39 -12.99
C LEU A 124 3.91 11.58 -14.28
N ASP A 125 3.12 12.65 -14.37
CA ASP A 125 2.32 12.95 -15.58
C ASP A 125 3.21 13.07 -16.83
N ARG A 126 4.38 13.71 -16.69
CA ARG A 126 5.38 13.81 -17.76
C ARG A 126 5.99 12.46 -18.11
N ALA A 127 6.28 11.61 -17.13
CA ALA A 127 6.80 10.26 -17.38
C ALA A 127 5.76 9.39 -18.11
N ILE A 128 4.49 9.46 -17.69
CA ILE A 128 3.38 8.79 -18.36
C ILE A 128 3.26 9.27 -19.81
N ALA A 129 3.28 10.58 -20.04
CA ALA A 129 3.21 11.15 -21.39
C ALA A 129 4.35 10.68 -22.30
N VAL A 130 5.59 10.66 -21.81
CA VAL A 130 6.74 10.12 -22.55
C VAL A 130 6.56 8.63 -22.84
N ASN A 131 6.13 7.86 -21.85
CA ASN A 131 5.92 6.43 -22.02
C ASN A 131 4.83 6.14 -23.06
N SER A 132 3.67 6.79 -22.95
CA SER A 132 2.60 6.69 -23.94
C SER A 132 3.04 7.13 -25.33
N TYR A 133 3.85 8.19 -25.44
CA TYR A 133 4.37 8.65 -26.73
C TYR A 133 5.20 7.56 -27.45
N ILE A 134 6.08 6.89 -26.71
CA ILE A 134 6.92 5.80 -27.22
C ILE A 134 6.08 4.56 -27.53
N TYR A 135 5.27 4.09 -26.58
CA TYR A 135 4.54 2.82 -26.69
C TYR A 135 3.42 2.84 -27.74
N ASN A 136 2.86 4.00 -28.04
CA ASN A 136 1.84 4.14 -29.08
C ASN A 136 2.43 4.19 -30.50
N ARG A 137 3.76 4.14 -30.64
CA ARG A 137 4.46 4.22 -31.93
C ARG A 137 5.41 3.04 -32.07
N THR A 138 5.02 2.03 -32.84
CA THR A 138 5.79 0.79 -33.02
C THR A 138 7.26 1.02 -33.38
N LEU A 139 7.54 1.97 -34.30
CA LEU A 139 8.92 2.28 -34.70
C LEU A 139 9.73 2.94 -33.56
N LEU A 140 9.12 3.76 -32.72
CA LEU A 140 9.79 4.33 -31.54
C LEU A 140 9.98 3.30 -30.44
N LEU A 141 9.02 2.41 -30.26
CA LEU A 141 9.14 1.30 -29.32
C LEU A 141 10.32 0.41 -29.69
N ASN A 142 10.45 0.03 -30.97
CA ASN A 142 11.57 -0.76 -31.46
C ASN A 142 12.90 -0.02 -31.29
N MET A 143 12.95 1.26 -31.67
CA MET A 143 14.14 2.08 -31.44
C MET A 143 14.50 2.13 -29.94
N MET A 144 13.54 2.33 -29.05
CA MET A 144 13.79 2.32 -27.60
C MET A 144 14.40 0.99 -27.15
N ARG A 145 13.86 -0.14 -27.62
CA ARG A 145 14.35 -1.48 -27.33
C ARG A 145 15.80 -1.69 -27.77
N ASP A 146 16.21 -1.12 -28.91
CA ASP A 146 17.61 -1.18 -29.36
C ASP A 146 18.56 -0.48 -28.38
N PHE A 147 18.13 0.65 -27.79
CA PHE A 147 18.92 1.37 -26.79
C PHE A 147 18.82 0.78 -25.37
N THR A 148 17.79 -0.02 -25.07
CA THR A 148 17.60 -0.63 -23.74
C THR A 148 18.05 -2.08 -23.66
N GLY A 149 18.55 -2.67 -24.75
CA GLY A 149 18.93 -4.08 -24.80
C GLY A 149 17.70 -4.98 -24.75
N GLN A 150 16.67 -4.64 -25.53
CA GLN A 150 15.38 -5.31 -25.62
C GLN A 150 14.56 -5.30 -24.32
N ARG A 151 14.85 -4.37 -23.41
CA ARG A 151 14.08 -4.19 -22.16
C ARG A 151 12.95 -3.21 -22.36
N ASP A 152 11.74 -3.63 -22.01
CA ASP A 152 10.56 -2.76 -22.01
C ASP A 152 10.51 -1.89 -20.74
N MET A 153 9.94 -0.69 -20.88
CA MET A 153 9.52 0.11 -19.74
C MET A 153 8.18 -0.39 -19.21
N VAL A 154 8.01 -0.32 -17.89
CA VAL A 154 6.75 -0.74 -17.26
C VAL A 154 5.63 0.21 -17.69
N ARG A 155 4.53 -0.36 -18.21
CA ARG A 155 3.34 0.41 -18.53
C ARG A 155 2.61 0.81 -17.24
N PRO A 156 2.30 2.10 -17.04
CA PRO A 156 1.47 2.56 -15.93
C PRO A 156 0.11 1.85 -15.98
N ALA A 157 -0.30 1.23 -14.89
CA ALA A 157 -1.67 0.78 -14.68
C ALA A 157 -2.41 1.83 -13.85
N ASN A 158 -3.63 2.20 -14.24
CA ASN A 158 -4.43 3.23 -13.58
C ASN A 158 -4.83 2.88 -12.14
N THR A 159 -4.71 1.62 -11.72
CA THR A 159 -5.36 1.11 -10.51
C THR A 159 -4.46 0.92 -9.28
N ARG A 160 -3.14 1.19 -9.36
CA ARG A 160 -2.21 1.04 -8.20
C ARG A 160 -1.08 2.07 -8.22
N PHE A 161 -0.87 2.83 -7.14
CA PHE A 161 0.22 3.82 -7.02
C PHE A 161 1.61 3.18 -6.96
N ALA A 162 1.70 1.91 -6.55
CA ALA A 162 2.90 1.09 -6.74
C ALA A 162 3.39 1.09 -8.20
N THR A 163 2.47 1.12 -9.18
CA THR A 163 2.82 1.19 -10.61
C THR A 163 3.45 2.53 -11.00
N ALA A 164 3.05 3.63 -10.36
CA ALA A 164 3.66 4.94 -10.55
C ALA A 164 5.13 4.93 -10.07
N PHE A 165 5.40 4.37 -8.89
CA PHE A 165 6.75 4.20 -8.38
C PHE A 165 7.60 3.32 -9.33
N ILE A 166 7.09 2.15 -9.73
CA ILE A 166 7.81 1.24 -10.63
C ILE A 166 8.12 1.93 -11.97
N THR A 167 7.17 2.71 -12.51
CA THR A 167 7.38 3.50 -13.73
C THR A 167 8.54 4.46 -13.55
N LEU A 168 8.53 5.29 -12.50
CA LEU A 168 9.62 6.26 -12.27
C LEU A 168 10.97 5.58 -12.02
N ASN A 169 11.00 4.45 -11.31
CA ASN A 169 12.23 3.68 -11.11
C ASN A 169 12.75 3.09 -12.43
N CYS A 170 11.86 2.66 -13.32
CA CYS A 170 12.23 2.22 -14.66
C CYS A 170 12.87 3.36 -15.48
N PHE A 171 12.26 4.55 -15.47
CA PHE A 171 12.85 5.74 -16.08
C PHE A 171 14.23 6.05 -15.50
N ARG A 172 14.38 6.01 -14.17
CA ARG A 172 15.66 6.23 -13.48
C ARG A 172 16.75 5.28 -13.99
N ASN A 173 16.43 3.99 -14.12
CA ASN A 173 17.37 2.96 -14.59
C ASN A 173 17.74 3.13 -16.07
N HIS A 174 16.80 3.59 -16.90
CA HIS A 174 17.02 3.81 -18.33
C HIS A 174 17.39 5.26 -18.71
N LYS A 175 17.67 6.13 -17.72
CA LYS A 175 18.02 7.55 -17.93
C LYS A 175 19.10 7.75 -18.99
N LYS A 176 20.20 7.00 -18.91
CA LYS A 176 21.32 7.09 -19.87
C LYS A 176 20.89 6.64 -21.28
N ASN A 177 20.14 5.55 -21.35
CA ASN A 177 19.71 4.95 -22.62
C ASN A 177 18.70 5.84 -23.34
N LEU A 178 17.71 6.37 -22.63
CA LEU A 178 16.71 7.30 -23.19
C LEU A 178 17.38 8.58 -23.69
N LYS A 179 18.32 9.16 -22.92
CA LYS A 179 19.07 10.33 -23.39
C LYS A 179 19.87 10.04 -24.67
N LYS A 180 20.51 8.87 -24.77
CA LYS A 180 21.21 8.45 -25.98
C LYS A 180 20.26 8.28 -27.17
N MET A 181 19.12 7.62 -26.97
CA MET A 181 18.09 7.41 -27.99
C MET A 181 17.61 8.74 -28.58
N PHE A 182 17.19 9.68 -27.75
CA PHE A 182 16.67 10.99 -28.20
C PHE A 182 17.75 11.96 -28.69
N ALA A 183 19.04 11.64 -28.53
CA ALA A 183 20.16 12.36 -29.14
C ALA A 183 20.71 11.64 -30.38
N SER A 184 20.19 10.47 -30.73
CA SER A 184 20.76 9.62 -31.77
C SER A 184 20.44 10.12 -33.18
N GLU A 185 21.30 9.75 -34.13
CA GLU A 185 21.04 9.97 -35.55
C GLU A 185 19.77 9.25 -36.02
N ALA A 186 19.48 8.07 -35.47
CA ALA A 186 18.25 7.32 -35.74
C ALA A 186 16.99 8.11 -35.36
N TRP A 187 17.01 8.85 -34.24
CA TRP A 187 15.92 9.77 -33.87
C TRP A 187 15.86 10.97 -34.82
N ASN A 188 17.00 11.63 -35.09
CA ASN A 188 17.06 12.85 -35.90
C ASN A 188 16.63 12.64 -37.36
N LYS A 189 16.94 11.47 -37.95
CA LYS A 189 16.53 11.10 -39.31
C LYS A 189 15.10 10.56 -39.39
N SER A 190 14.45 10.31 -38.25
CA SER A 190 13.08 9.79 -38.22
C SER A 190 12.05 10.88 -38.48
N LYS A 191 10.79 10.50 -38.64
CA LYS A 191 9.65 11.43 -38.78
C LYS A 191 9.21 12.09 -37.46
N PHE A 192 9.69 11.62 -36.31
CA PHE A 192 9.16 11.99 -35.00
C PHE A 192 9.53 13.40 -34.50
N PRO A 193 10.72 13.97 -34.81
CA PRO A 193 11.05 15.35 -34.45
C PRO A 193 10.08 16.38 -35.05
N GLY A 194 9.61 16.15 -36.28
CA GLY A 194 8.71 17.02 -37.03
C GLY A 194 7.24 16.60 -37.01
N GLU A 195 6.85 15.65 -36.14
CA GLU A 195 5.49 15.14 -36.09
C GLU A 195 4.49 16.22 -35.68
N ALA A 196 3.36 16.30 -36.42
CA ALA A 196 2.27 17.21 -36.11
C ALA A 196 1.75 17.01 -34.67
N GLY A 197 1.41 18.10 -33.99
CA GLY A 197 0.99 18.08 -32.59
C GLY A 197 2.14 18.14 -31.57
N GLY A 198 3.40 18.17 -32.01
CA GLY A 198 4.56 18.54 -31.17
C GLY A 198 4.94 17.51 -30.09
N GLY A 199 4.37 16.30 -30.13
CA GLY A 199 4.63 15.25 -29.14
C GLY A 199 6.10 14.84 -29.04
N GLY A 200 6.79 14.76 -30.18
CA GLY A 200 8.23 14.46 -30.23
C GLY A 200 9.07 15.56 -29.57
N SER A 201 8.81 16.82 -29.93
CA SER A 201 9.48 17.99 -29.32
C SER A 201 9.26 18.05 -27.81
N GLN A 202 8.04 17.82 -27.34
CA GLN A 202 7.70 17.83 -25.91
C GLN A 202 8.37 16.68 -25.14
N THR A 203 8.49 15.52 -25.77
CA THR A 203 9.21 14.35 -25.23
C THR A 203 10.69 14.66 -25.07
N VAL A 204 11.34 15.22 -26.09
CA VAL A 204 12.76 15.64 -26.04
C VAL A 204 12.96 16.69 -24.94
N LYS A 205 12.13 17.74 -24.88
CA LYS A 205 12.17 18.75 -23.80
C LYS A 205 12.08 18.12 -22.42
N THR A 206 11.30 17.05 -22.27
CA THR A 206 11.18 16.32 -21.00
C THR A 206 12.41 15.48 -20.68
N ILE A 207 12.90 14.68 -21.63
CA ILE A 207 14.07 13.82 -21.45
C ILE A 207 15.35 14.63 -21.18
N PHE A 208 15.48 15.85 -21.71
CA PHE A 208 16.66 16.67 -21.45
C PHE A 208 16.51 17.63 -20.26
N SER A 209 15.34 17.70 -19.63
CA SER A 209 15.11 18.54 -18.45
C SER A 209 15.84 17.99 -17.20
N PRO A 210 16.79 18.74 -16.60
CA PRO A 210 17.47 18.30 -15.38
C PRO A 210 16.52 18.10 -14.18
N ASN A 211 15.53 18.99 -14.08
CA ASN A 211 14.52 18.95 -13.01
C ASN A 211 13.65 17.69 -13.09
N PHE A 212 13.33 17.20 -14.28
CA PHE A 212 12.58 15.95 -14.47
C PHE A 212 13.31 14.78 -13.79
N TRP A 213 14.59 14.58 -14.11
CA TRP A 213 15.39 13.50 -13.52
C TRP A 213 15.64 13.68 -12.03
N THR A 214 15.85 14.92 -11.58
CA THR A 214 16.06 15.23 -10.16
C THR A 214 14.83 14.84 -9.34
N ASN A 215 13.63 15.14 -9.83
CA ASN A 215 12.39 14.76 -9.16
C ASN A 215 12.11 13.26 -9.21
N ILE A 216 12.49 12.57 -10.30
CA ILE A 216 12.45 11.09 -10.36
C ILE A 216 13.36 10.49 -9.29
N ASP A 217 14.60 10.98 -9.17
CA ASP A 217 15.54 10.52 -8.16
C ASP A 217 15.00 10.76 -6.74
N ILE A 218 14.37 11.93 -6.49
CA ILE A 218 13.72 12.21 -5.20
C ILE A 218 12.57 11.24 -4.93
N ALA A 219 11.61 11.09 -5.87
CA ALA A 219 10.46 10.21 -5.71
C ALA A 219 10.87 8.76 -5.41
N VAL A 220 11.84 8.24 -6.18
CA VAL A 220 12.33 6.88 -6.01
C VAL A 220 13.11 6.73 -4.70
N LYS A 221 13.93 7.71 -4.33
CA LYS A 221 14.67 7.68 -3.06
C LYS A 221 13.74 7.74 -1.85
N VAL A 222 12.77 8.65 -1.85
CA VAL A 222 11.79 8.79 -0.76
C VAL A 222 11.02 7.48 -0.56
N ALA A 223 10.51 6.89 -1.64
CA ALA A 223 9.80 5.60 -1.56
C ALA A 223 10.70 4.46 -1.07
N MET A 224 12.00 4.45 -1.43
CA MET A 224 12.95 3.43 -0.98
C MET A 224 13.58 3.69 0.39
N ALA A 225 13.67 4.94 0.84
CA ALA A 225 14.28 5.32 2.12
C ALA A 225 13.56 4.70 3.31
N ARG A 226 12.27 4.37 3.14
CA ARG A 226 11.50 3.64 4.13
C ARG A 226 11.59 2.12 4.01
N ALA A 227 11.82 1.60 2.81
CA ALA A 227 12.15 0.18 2.65
C ALA A 227 13.53 -0.16 3.26
N ARG A 228 14.37 0.85 3.49
CA ARG A 228 15.73 0.71 4.04
C ARG A 228 16.02 1.84 5.01
N GLU A 229 15.60 1.68 6.25
CA GLU A 229 15.88 2.58 7.39
C GLU A 229 17.37 2.65 7.80
N ARG A 230 18.32 2.51 6.85
CA ARG A 230 19.76 2.52 7.15
C ARG A 230 20.64 3.39 6.26
N ILE A 231 20.11 4.38 5.53
CA ILE A 231 20.99 5.29 4.78
C ILE A 231 20.60 6.75 4.97
N ALA A 232 20.58 7.19 6.23
CA ALA A 232 20.68 8.62 6.59
C ALA A 232 21.94 9.27 5.96
N SER A 233 22.99 8.49 5.66
CA SER A 233 24.22 8.96 5.01
C SER A 233 24.09 9.30 3.51
N SER A 234 22.93 9.10 2.88
CA SER A 234 22.72 9.41 1.45
C SER A 234 22.02 10.74 1.17
N PHE A 235 21.68 11.47 2.23
CA PHE A 235 21.01 12.76 2.19
C PHE A 235 21.98 13.94 2.36
N ASN A 236 23.11 13.95 1.63
CA ASN A 236 23.97 15.14 1.57
C ASN A 236 23.14 16.36 1.08
N ASN A 237 22.84 17.28 2.01
CA ASN A 237 22.27 18.62 1.83
C ASN A 237 20.91 18.73 1.10
N LYS A 238 20.00 17.74 1.23
CA LYS A 238 18.64 17.79 0.63
C LYS A 238 17.48 17.53 1.59
N GLU A 239 17.70 17.59 2.90
CA GLU A 239 16.66 17.36 3.91
C GLU A 239 15.42 18.24 3.69
N ASP A 240 15.60 19.53 3.41
CA ASP A 240 14.48 20.47 3.19
C ASP A 240 13.54 20.05 2.06
N LYS A 241 14.08 19.44 0.98
CA LYS A 241 13.28 19.02 -0.18
C LYS A 241 12.53 17.72 0.06
N CYS A 242 12.99 16.90 0.99
CA CYS A 242 12.36 15.62 1.32
C CYS A 242 11.49 15.69 2.58
N LYS A 243 11.57 16.75 3.38
CA LYS A 243 10.85 16.91 4.66
C LYS A 243 9.35 16.66 4.55
N GLN A 244 8.66 17.29 3.59
CA GLN A 244 7.22 17.07 3.37
C GLN A 244 6.88 15.61 3.01
N ASN A 245 7.80 14.92 2.34
CA ASN A 245 7.62 13.52 2.03
C ASN A 245 7.75 12.66 3.28
N PHE A 246 8.75 12.92 4.13
CA PHE A 246 8.93 12.23 5.41
C PHE A 246 7.75 12.48 6.35
N GLU A 247 7.21 13.70 6.42
CA GLU A 247 6.01 14.00 7.22
C GLU A 247 4.77 13.20 6.76
N ILE A 248 4.54 13.08 5.45
CA ILE A 248 3.45 12.25 4.89
C ILE A 248 3.65 10.78 5.28
N ILE A 249 4.89 10.33 5.13
CA ILE A 249 5.34 8.99 5.43
C ILE A 249 5.12 8.68 6.92
N ASP A 250 5.62 9.50 7.84
CA ASP A 250 5.49 9.31 9.30
C ASP A 250 4.04 9.34 9.74
N LYS A 251 3.24 10.28 9.21
CA LYS A 251 1.82 10.33 9.49
C LYS A 251 1.10 9.04 9.09
N ARG A 252 1.40 8.49 7.91
CA ARG A 252 0.78 7.25 7.43
C ARG A 252 1.32 6.02 8.17
N TRP A 253 2.59 6.02 8.58
CA TRP A 253 3.16 5.00 9.46
C TRP A 253 2.38 4.92 10.76
N ASN A 254 2.34 6.03 11.49
CA ASN A 254 1.83 6.09 12.86
C ASN A 254 0.32 5.87 12.91
N CYS A 255 -0.38 6.14 11.81
CA CYS A 255 -1.82 5.90 11.72
C CYS A 255 -2.22 4.52 11.18
N GLN A 256 -1.35 3.81 10.44
CA GLN A 256 -1.77 2.63 9.66
C GLN A 256 -0.80 1.44 9.73
N VAL A 257 0.51 1.63 9.86
CA VAL A 257 1.49 0.52 9.85
C VAL A 257 2.13 0.31 11.22
N HIS A 258 2.13 1.32 12.06
CA HIS A 258 2.59 1.23 13.44
C HIS A 258 1.57 0.49 14.31
N GLN A 259 1.82 -0.79 14.53
CA GLN A 259 1.11 -1.61 15.49
C GLN A 259 2.09 -2.56 16.19
N ASP A 260 1.79 -2.85 17.46
CA ASP A 260 2.47 -3.81 18.33
C ASP A 260 2.85 -5.10 17.62
N LEU A 261 1.97 -5.60 16.74
CA LEU A 261 2.19 -6.84 15.99
C LEU A 261 3.39 -6.78 15.04
N HIS A 262 3.60 -5.65 14.36
CA HIS A 262 4.75 -5.47 13.46
C HIS A 262 6.06 -5.31 14.23
N ALA A 263 6.02 -4.59 15.36
CA ALA A 263 7.16 -4.49 16.28
C ALA A 263 7.55 -5.85 16.85
N ALA A 264 6.57 -6.63 17.33
CA ALA A 264 6.78 -8.00 17.78
C ALA A 264 7.32 -8.90 16.66
N GLY A 265 6.76 -8.77 15.45
CA GLY A 265 7.25 -9.50 14.27
C GLY A 265 8.69 -9.15 13.89
N ASN A 266 9.10 -7.89 14.03
CA ASN A 266 10.48 -7.45 13.82
C ASN A 266 11.43 -8.10 14.85
N TYR A 267 11.09 -8.00 16.14
CA TYR A 267 11.89 -8.53 17.23
C TYR A 267 12.04 -10.06 17.17
N LEU A 268 10.93 -10.76 16.87
CA LEU A 268 10.92 -12.23 16.84
C LEU A 268 11.46 -12.81 15.54
N ASN A 269 11.76 -11.99 14.53
CA ASN A 269 12.38 -12.49 13.31
C ASN A 269 13.90 -12.68 13.54
N PRO A 270 14.41 -13.92 13.55
CA PRO A 270 15.82 -14.18 13.87
C PRO A 270 16.78 -13.61 12.82
N GLY A 271 16.36 -13.53 11.55
CA GLY A 271 17.15 -12.91 10.49
C GLY A 271 17.27 -11.39 10.63
N LEU A 272 16.31 -10.74 11.31
CA LEU A 272 16.34 -9.30 11.56
C LEU A 272 16.99 -8.97 12.90
N TYR A 273 16.54 -9.64 13.96
CA TYR A 273 17.00 -9.40 15.34
C TYR A 273 18.51 -9.57 15.48
N TYR A 274 19.05 -10.75 15.14
CA TYR A 274 20.47 -11.02 15.35
C TYR A 274 21.41 -10.30 14.38
N ASN A 275 20.88 -9.72 13.29
CA ASN A 275 21.64 -8.90 12.34
C ASN A 275 21.53 -7.40 12.64
N ASN A 276 20.80 -7.02 13.69
CA ASN A 276 20.60 -5.63 14.08
C ASN A 276 20.98 -5.43 15.56
N PRO A 277 22.20 -4.94 15.84
CA PRO A 277 22.70 -4.83 17.21
C PRO A 277 21.94 -3.79 18.07
N SER A 278 21.16 -2.90 17.47
CA SER A 278 20.45 -1.82 18.17
C SER A 278 18.94 -2.05 18.33
N VAL A 279 18.41 -3.25 18.03
CA VAL A 279 16.96 -3.53 18.18
C VAL A 279 16.49 -3.32 19.61
N GLU A 280 17.35 -3.61 20.58
CA GLU A 280 17.01 -3.51 22.00
C GLU A 280 17.01 -2.06 22.52
N ASP A 281 17.74 -1.17 21.84
CA ASP A 281 17.76 0.26 22.17
C ASP A 281 16.55 0.99 21.58
N ASP A 282 15.82 0.34 20.68
CA ASP A 282 14.63 0.89 20.06
C ASP A 282 13.41 0.73 20.98
N SER A 283 13.08 1.82 21.68
CA SER A 283 11.93 1.87 22.59
C SER A 283 10.62 1.52 21.89
N GLU A 284 10.48 1.85 20.60
CA GLU A 284 9.27 1.60 19.84
C GLU A 284 9.07 0.09 19.62
N VAL A 285 10.14 -0.60 19.25
CA VAL A 285 10.13 -2.06 19.06
C VAL A 285 9.86 -2.78 20.37
N ILE A 286 10.52 -2.38 21.46
CA ILE A 286 10.33 -3.00 22.77
C ILE A 286 8.94 -2.75 23.31
N THR A 287 8.43 -1.52 23.28
CA THR A 287 7.06 -1.20 23.72
C THR A 287 6.03 -1.98 22.91
N GLY A 288 6.17 -2.04 21.59
CA GLY A 288 5.27 -2.80 20.73
C GLY A 288 5.32 -4.31 20.99
N LEU A 289 6.50 -4.89 21.24
CA LEU A 289 6.62 -6.28 21.65
C LEU A 289 5.84 -6.57 22.93
N MET A 290 6.03 -5.74 23.97
CA MET A 290 5.37 -5.95 25.26
C MET A 290 3.85 -5.83 25.16
N ALA A 291 3.36 -4.83 24.42
CA ALA A 291 1.91 -4.68 24.16
C ALA A 291 1.33 -5.89 23.40
N CYS A 292 2.08 -6.42 22.43
CA CYS A 292 1.69 -7.62 21.68
C CYS A 292 1.64 -8.87 22.56
N ILE A 293 2.62 -9.04 23.45
CA ILE A 293 2.65 -10.15 24.41
C ILE A 293 1.43 -10.05 25.33
N HIS A 294 1.21 -8.89 25.93
CA HIS A 294 0.08 -8.65 26.83
C HIS A 294 -1.26 -8.97 26.14
N LYS A 295 -1.43 -8.53 24.89
CA LYS A 295 -2.68 -8.71 24.15
C LYS A 295 -2.95 -10.15 23.70
N LEU A 296 -1.93 -10.83 23.16
CA LEU A 296 -2.10 -12.14 22.50
C LEU A 296 -1.83 -13.35 23.39
N SER A 297 -1.31 -13.15 24.60
CA SER A 297 -1.14 -14.22 25.59
C SER A 297 -2.50 -14.78 26.01
N LEU A 298 -2.58 -16.11 26.16
CA LEU A 298 -3.83 -16.80 26.51
C LEU A 298 -4.11 -16.74 28.02
N SER A 299 -3.06 -16.51 28.83
CA SER A 299 -3.13 -16.43 30.29
C SER A 299 -2.00 -15.57 30.84
N LYS A 300 -2.15 -15.08 32.08
CA LYS A 300 -1.06 -14.39 32.80
C LYS A 300 0.15 -15.28 33.04
N GLU A 301 -0.07 -16.59 33.12
CA GLU A 301 1.01 -17.57 33.26
C GLU A 301 1.83 -17.68 31.98
N ASP A 302 1.17 -17.70 30.81
CA ASP A 302 1.85 -17.70 29.52
C ASP A 302 2.62 -16.39 29.30
N GLU A 303 2.03 -15.25 29.64
CA GLU A 303 2.68 -13.94 29.60
C GLU A 303 3.98 -13.96 30.44
N LEU A 304 3.90 -14.41 31.69
CA LEU A 304 5.06 -14.53 32.58
C LEU A 304 6.13 -15.46 31.98
N LYS A 305 5.74 -16.63 31.48
CA LYS A 305 6.67 -17.58 30.84
C LYS A 305 7.35 -16.98 29.62
N ILE A 306 6.60 -16.30 28.76
CA ILE A 306 7.15 -15.59 27.59
C ILE A 306 8.21 -14.58 28.04
N HIS A 307 7.94 -13.78 29.07
CA HIS A 307 8.92 -12.84 29.61
C HIS A 307 10.19 -13.53 30.14
N THR A 308 10.05 -14.68 30.81
CA THR A 308 11.22 -15.44 31.30
C THR A 308 12.02 -16.10 30.18
N GLU A 309 11.39 -16.42 29.06
CA GLU A 309 12.00 -17.07 27.91
C GLU A 309 12.64 -16.08 26.92
N LEU A 310 12.21 -14.81 26.90
CA LEU A 310 12.79 -13.76 26.05
C LEU A 310 14.32 -13.62 26.18
N PRO A 311 14.91 -13.60 27.39
CA PRO A 311 16.37 -13.59 27.58
C PRO A 311 17.10 -14.78 26.94
N ILE A 312 16.46 -15.96 26.89
CA ILE A 312 17.03 -17.17 26.29
C ILE A 312 17.19 -16.96 24.79
N TYR A 313 16.14 -16.44 24.13
CA TYR A 313 16.21 -16.06 22.71
C TYR A 313 17.23 -14.94 22.50
N ARG A 314 17.16 -13.84 23.26
CA ARG A 314 18.11 -12.73 23.17
C ARG A 314 19.57 -13.17 23.22
N GLY A 315 19.92 -14.00 24.20
CA GLY A 315 21.27 -14.49 24.41
C GLY A 315 21.71 -15.59 23.44
N ALA A 316 20.87 -15.97 22.46
CA ALA A 316 21.07 -17.16 21.63
C ALA A 316 21.43 -18.40 22.47
N GLN A 317 20.74 -18.61 23.59
CA GLN A 317 21.02 -19.71 24.51
C GLN A 317 20.38 -21.01 24.03
N GLY A 318 20.94 -22.15 24.44
CA GLY A 318 20.44 -23.47 24.05
C GLY A 318 20.51 -23.69 22.53
N ILE A 319 19.43 -24.21 21.94
CA ILE A 319 19.34 -24.56 20.52
C ILE A 319 19.56 -23.34 19.63
N PHE A 320 19.13 -22.15 20.06
CA PHE A 320 19.33 -20.90 19.33
C PHE A 320 20.81 -20.57 19.06
N GLY A 321 21.70 -21.08 19.90
CA GLY A 321 23.15 -20.86 19.82
C GLY A 321 23.88 -21.81 18.87
N ILE A 322 23.24 -22.93 18.49
CA ILE A 322 23.84 -24.00 17.68
C ILE A 322 24.21 -23.44 16.29
N PRO A 323 25.40 -23.79 15.75
CA PRO A 323 25.85 -23.28 14.46
C PRO A 323 24.85 -23.47 13.32
N MET A 324 24.16 -24.61 13.27
CA MET A 324 23.15 -24.89 12.26
C MET A 324 21.94 -23.96 12.41
N ALA A 325 21.38 -23.84 13.62
CA ALA A 325 20.27 -22.94 13.90
C ALA A 325 20.60 -21.49 13.54
N LYS A 326 21.83 -21.02 13.81
CA LYS A 326 22.33 -19.69 13.40
C LYS A 326 22.34 -19.51 11.89
N ARG A 327 22.80 -20.51 11.14
CA ARG A 327 22.82 -20.48 9.67
C ARG A 327 21.42 -20.42 9.07
N MET A 328 20.46 -21.11 9.69
CA MET A 328 19.10 -21.24 9.18
C MET A 328 18.24 -19.98 9.36
N ARG A 329 18.67 -19.01 10.20
CA ARG A 329 17.96 -17.74 10.46
C ARG A 329 17.64 -16.93 9.20
N SER A 330 18.50 -17.02 8.18
CA SER A 330 18.33 -16.33 6.90
C SER A 330 17.92 -17.24 5.75
N MET A 331 17.76 -18.55 6.00
CA MET A 331 17.44 -19.55 4.98
C MET A 331 15.97 -20.00 5.04
N LEU A 332 15.37 -19.97 6.23
CA LEU A 332 13.96 -20.32 6.45
C LEU A 332 13.08 -19.09 6.59
N SER A 333 11.77 -19.27 6.44
CA SER A 333 10.84 -18.27 6.94
C SER A 333 10.93 -18.19 8.47
N PRO A 334 10.66 -17.02 9.08
CA PRO A 334 10.77 -16.86 10.53
C PRO A 334 9.93 -17.87 11.33
N ALA A 335 8.69 -18.13 10.90
CA ALA A 335 7.81 -19.09 11.58
C ALA A 335 8.34 -20.53 11.50
N GLU A 336 8.89 -20.94 10.34
CA GLU A 336 9.51 -22.26 10.18
C GLU A 336 10.77 -22.41 11.03
N TRP A 337 11.59 -21.36 11.14
CA TRP A 337 12.76 -21.37 12.01
C TRP A 337 12.36 -21.57 13.47
N TRP A 338 11.36 -20.84 13.97
CA TRP A 338 10.83 -21.05 15.32
C TRP A 338 10.26 -22.45 15.50
N MET A 339 9.61 -23.02 14.49
CA MET A 339 9.08 -24.38 14.54
C MET A 339 10.19 -25.43 14.72
N GLN A 340 11.34 -25.25 14.09
CA GLN A 340 12.47 -26.19 14.15
C GLN A 340 13.37 -25.95 15.37
N ASP A 341 13.78 -24.70 15.59
CA ASP A 341 14.84 -24.34 16.53
C ASP A 341 14.33 -23.70 17.84
N GLY A 342 13.01 -23.48 17.96
CA GLY A 342 12.38 -22.81 19.10
C GLY A 342 12.33 -23.58 20.42
N SER A 343 12.82 -24.82 20.48
CA SER A 343 12.53 -25.72 21.61
C SER A 343 13.18 -25.30 22.94
N SER A 344 14.18 -24.42 22.92
CA SER A 344 14.76 -23.83 24.14
C SER A 344 13.87 -22.79 24.82
N ALA A 345 12.81 -22.34 24.15
CA ALA A 345 11.84 -21.38 24.65
C ALA A 345 10.42 -21.78 24.18
N PRO A 346 9.81 -22.82 24.78
CA PRO A 346 8.62 -23.46 24.25
C PRO A 346 7.37 -22.58 24.23
N THR A 347 7.22 -21.67 25.20
CA THR A 347 6.05 -20.77 25.28
C THR A 347 6.21 -19.62 24.29
N LEU A 348 7.38 -19.02 24.26
CA LEU A 348 7.79 -18.00 23.30
C LEU A 348 7.77 -18.54 21.87
N LYS A 349 8.12 -19.81 21.63
CA LYS A 349 8.00 -20.48 20.33
C LYS A 349 6.56 -20.45 19.83
N LYS A 350 5.59 -20.86 20.66
CA LYS A 350 4.17 -20.84 20.28
C LYS A 350 3.71 -19.42 19.98
N PHE A 351 4.10 -18.47 20.82
CA PHE A 351 3.79 -17.05 20.63
C PHE A 351 4.39 -16.50 19.32
N ALA A 352 5.67 -16.77 19.06
CA ALA A 352 6.39 -16.31 17.88
C ALA A 352 5.83 -16.90 16.59
N ILE A 353 5.50 -18.20 16.58
CA ILE A 353 4.82 -18.82 15.43
C ILE A 353 3.47 -18.15 15.19
N LYS A 354 2.68 -17.89 16.25
CA LYS A 354 1.39 -17.20 16.14
C LYS A 354 1.55 -15.81 15.51
N VAL A 355 2.50 -15.00 15.99
CA VAL A 355 2.75 -13.65 15.46
C VAL A 355 3.29 -13.69 14.02
N LEU A 356 4.31 -14.51 13.76
CA LEU A 356 5.04 -14.55 12.49
C LEU A 356 4.29 -15.26 11.37
N SER A 357 3.24 -16.03 11.69
CA SER A 357 2.35 -16.66 10.70
C SER A 357 1.21 -15.76 10.27
N LEU A 358 0.99 -14.60 10.91
CA LEU A 358 -0.05 -13.66 10.50
C LEU A 358 0.36 -12.94 9.21
N THR A 359 -0.53 -12.91 8.23
CA THR A 359 -0.26 -12.24 6.96
C THR A 359 -0.44 -10.74 7.11
N CYS A 360 0.61 -9.98 6.79
CA CYS A 360 0.56 -8.51 6.77
C CYS A 360 -0.08 -7.95 5.50
N SER A 361 -0.53 -8.79 4.55
CA SER A 361 -1.14 -8.34 3.30
C SER A 361 -2.33 -9.19 2.88
N SER A 362 -3.44 -8.52 2.55
CA SER A 362 -4.62 -9.12 1.91
C SER A 362 -4.38 -9.47 0.43
N SER A 363 -3.28 -9.01 -0.17
CA SER A 363 -2.99 -9.20 -1.60
C SER A 363 -2.74 -10.66 -1.98
N GLY A 364 -2.36 -11.51 -1.02
CA GLY A 364 -2.24 -12.96 -1.23
C GLY A 364 -3.58 -13.57 -1.63
N CYS A 365 -4.67 -13.08 -1.04
CA CYS A 365 -6.02 -13.52 -1.37
C CYS A 365 -6.52 -12.90 -2.70
N GLU A 366 -6.09 -11.69 -3.07
CA GLU A 366 -6.42 -11.05 -4.36
C GLU A 366 -5.96 -11.84 -5.60
N ARG A 367 -4.85 -12.58 -5.50
CA ARG A 367 -4.39 -13.43 -6.62
C ARG A 367 -5.30 -14.62 -6.83
N ASN A 368 -5.77 -15.25 -5.75
CA ASN A 368 -6.74 -16.33 -5.82
C ASN A 368 -8.08 -15.85 -6.37
N TRP A 369 -8.51 -14.63 -5.98
CA TRP A 369 -9.72 -14.02 -6.51
C TRP A 369 -9.62 -13.59 -7.96
N ARG A 370 -8.47 -13.13 -8.47
CA ARG A 370 -8.30 -12.86 -9.92
C ARG A 370 -8.40 -14.12 -10.78
N VAL A 371 -7.88 -15.25 -10.29
CA VAL A 371 -8.02 -16.54 -10.98
C VAL A 371 -9.49 -16.98 -10.97
N PHE A 372 -10.19 -16.76 -9.85
CA PHE A 372 -11.62 -17.03 -9.73
C PHE A 372 -12.47 -16.13 -10.66
N GLU A 373 -12.20 -14.83 -10.70
CA GLU A 373 -12.84 -13.85 -11.59
C GLU A 373 -12.67 -14.24 -13.07
N GLN A 374 -11.47 -14.68 -13.48
CA GLN A 374 -11.20 -15.18 -14.84
C GLN A 374 -11.93 -16.49 -15.18
N LEU A 375 -12.20 -17.33 -14.18
CA LEU A 375 -12.95 -18.58 -14.36
C LEU A 375 -14.46 -18.34 -14.47
N HIS A 376 -14.98 -17.31 -13.81
CA HIS A 376 -16.41 -17.01 -13.77
C HIS A 376 -16.85 -15.95 -14.80
N SER A 377 -15.96 -15.06 -15.26
CA SER A 377 -16.27 -14.08 -16.31
C SER A 377 -16.44 -14.71 -17.71
N LYS A 378 -16.06 -15.97 -17.90
CA LYS A 378 -16.19 -16.70 -19.18
C LYS A 378 -17.52 -17.43 -19.36
N LYS A 379 -18.43 -17.44 -18.37
CA LYS A 379 -19.67 -18.22 -18.43
C LYS A 379 -20.96 -17.42 -18.66
N GLU A 380 -20.91 -16.10 -18.79
CA GLU A 380 -22.13 -15.28 -18.97
C GLU A 380 -22.37 -14.73 -20.39
N THR A 381 -21.48 -14.96 -21.36
CA THR A 381 -21.68 -14.43 -22.74
C THR A 381 -22.31 -15.41 -23.74
N ASP A 382 -22.83 -16.57 -23.32
CA ASP A 382 -23.28 -17.60 -24.28
C ASP A 382 -24.70 -18.15 -24.02
N LEU A 383 -25.56 -17.43 -23.29
CA LEU A 383 -26.94 -17.87 -22.99
C LEU A 383 -28.05 -16.85 -23.29
N ASN A 384 -27.74 -15.70 -23.90
CA ASN A 384 -28.77 -14.74 -24.34
C ASN A 384 -29.10 -14.78 -25.85
N ASP A 385 -28.45 -15.65 -26.63
CA ASP A 385 -28.83 -15.92 -28.02
C ASP A 385 -29.42 -17.34 -28.13
N LYS A 386 -30.64 -17.52 -27.62
CA LYS A 386 -31.68 -18.48 -28.08
C LYS A 386 -32.87 -18.48 -27.13
N ASN A 387 -33.84 -17.62 -27.42
CA ASN A 387 -35.25 -17.99 -27.67
C ASN A 387 -36.06 -16.76 -28.02
#